data_AF-Q5ARN6-F1
#
_entry.id   AF-Q5ARN6-F1
#
_cell.length_a   1.000
_cell.length_b   1.000
_cell.length_c   1.000
_cell.angle_alpha   90.00
_cell.angle_beta   90.00
_cell.angle_gamma   90.00
#
_symmetry.space_group_name_H-M   'P 1'
#
loop_
_entity.id
_entity.type
_entity.pdbx_description
1 polymer ?
#
loop_
_entity_poly.entity_id
_entity_poly.type
_entity_poly.pdbx_seq_one_letter_code
_entity_poly.pdbx_strand_id
1 'polypeptide(L)'
;MAPLLERTVTAEKANGGWPDKVYAPSALAYNQAYLVSPAMTVQQIRDFKQAFDDAALRSVKAGLDLVEIHAAHGYLLHQFLSPVSNSQADEVDFLDVSSGGIRAKQETSIKSGDGYRAPFALEIKRAVGNVLLVCMVGGVKKTGEIAERFLQQGLDVVMCGRWFQKNPGLVYQFADELGVKINMSTQYGRAFQGGRNRR
;
A
#
# COMPACT_ATOMS: atom_id res chain seq x y z
N MET A 1 0.22 -30.58 2.03
CA MET A 1 -0.37 -29.49 1.22
C MET A 1 -1.33 -28.73 2.12
N ALA A 2 -1.10 -27.45 2.40
CA ALA A 2 -2.13 -26.61 3.00
C ALA A 2 -3.24 -26.41 1.96
N PRO A 3 -4.52 -26.71 2.26
CA PRO A 3 -5.60 -26.52 1.30
C PRO A 3 -5.71 -25.04 0.96
N LEU A 4 -5.83 -24.73 -0.33
CA LEU A 4 -6.19 -23.39 -0.80
C LEU A 4 -7.61 -23.10 -0.31
N LEU A 5 -7.72 -22.46 0.85
CA LEU A 5 -8.99 -21.97 1.36
C LEU A 5 -9.56 -20.96 0.36
N GLU A 6 -10.87 -21.01 0.13
CA GLU A 6 -11.58 -19.98 -0.60
C GLU A 6 -11.27 -18.61 0.06
N ARG A 7 -11.20 -17.52 -0.72
CA ARG A 7 -10.83 -16.15 -0.26
C ARG A 7 -11.70 -15.60 0.90
N THR A 8 -12.75 -16.32 1.25
CA THR A 8 -13.80 -16.02 2.22
C THR A 8 -13.72 -16.84 3.50
N VAL A 9 -12.85 -17.85 3.59
CA VAL A 9 -12.79 -18.74 4.77
C VAL A 9 -11.75 -18.22 5.76
N THR A 10 -12.20 -17.92 6.99
CA THR A 10 -11.30 -17.57 8.09
C THR A 10 -10.59 -18.83 8.58
N ALA A 11 -9.27 -18.76 8.79
CA ALA A 11 -8.53 -19.89 9.33
C ALA A 11 -8.92 -20.15 10.80
N GLU A 12 -9.65 -21.23 11.03
CA GLU A 12 -9.98 -21.70 12.38
C GLU A 12 -8.79 -22.39 13.06
N LYS A 13 -8.87 -22.59 14.38
CA LYS A 13 -7.82 -23.30 15.16
C LYS A 13 -7.51 -24.68 14.59
N ALA A 14 -8.53 -25.41 14.14
CA ALA A 14 -8.38 -26.73 13.53
C ALA A 14 -7.49 -26.72 12.28
N ASN A 15 -7.37 -25.58 11.62
CA ASN A 15 -6.57 -25.36 10.41
C ASN A 15 -5.27 -24.58 10.70
N GLY A 16 -4.85 -24.50 11.96
CA GLY A 16 -3.65 -23.76 12.39
C GLY A 16 -3.82 -22.24 12.46
N GLY A 17 -5.05 -21.73 12.28
CA GLY A 17 -5.36 -20.31 12.42
C GLY A 17 -5.45 -19.86 13.88
N TRP A 18 -5.34 -18.55 14.12
CA TRP A 18 -5.26 -17.97 15.47
C TRP A 18 -6.44 -17.02 15.74
N PRO A 19 -7.71 -17.47 15.63
CA PRO A 19 -8.88 -16.59 15.62
C PRO A 19 -9.01 -15.74 16.90
N ASP A 20 -8.57 -16.25 18.05
CA ASP A 20 -8.63 -15.52 19.34
C ASP A 20 -7.47 -14.52 19.55
N LYS A 21 -6.50 -14.49 18.61
CA LYS A 21 -5.33 -13.60 18.63
C LYS A 21 -5.32 -12.63 17.45
N VAL A 22 -6.43 -12.53 16.73
CA VAL A 22 -6.66 -11.49 15.73
C VAL A 22 -7.50 -10.41 16.40
N TYR A 23 -6.91 -9.24 16.63
CA TYR A 23 -7.57 -8.14 17.34
C TYR A 23 -8.02 -7.04 16.38
N ALA A 24 -9.02 -6.28 16.82
CA ALA A 24 -9.54 -5.09 16.14
C ALA A 24 -9.78 -3.96 17.17
N PRO A 25 -10.00 -2.70 16.75
CA PRO A 25 -10.40 -1.62 17.66
C PRO A 25 -11.79 -1.86 18.28
N SER A 26 -12.62 -2.67 17.65
CA SER A 26 -13.99 -2.98 18.10
C SER A 26 -14.38 -4.39 17.68
N ALA A 27 -15.26 -5.03 18.45
CA ALA A 27 -15.76 -6.38 18.19
C ALA A 27 -16.81 -6.41 17.07
N LEU A 28 -16.40 -6.01 15.85
CA LEU A 28 -17.25 -5.98 14.66
C LEU A 28 -16.61 -6.82 13.55
N ALA A 29 -17.38 -7.74 12.97
CA ALA A 29 -16.94 -8.52 11.82
C ALA A 29 -16.90 -7.68 10.53
N TYR A 30 -15.95 -8.00 9.65
CA TYR A 30 -15.83 -7.41 8.30
C TYR A 30 -17.08 -7.64 7.44
N ASN A 31 -17.61 -8.87 7.47
CA ASN A 31 -18.89 -9.29 6.89
C ASN A 31 -19.41 -10.56 7.61
N GLN A 32 -20.52 -11.14 7.16
CA GLN A 32 -21.14 -12.32 7.79
C GLN A 32 -20.32 -13.62 7.73
N ALA A 33 -19.36 -13.71 6.81
CA ALA A 33 -18.49 -14.88 6.64
C ALA A 33 -17.19 -14.79 7.47
N TYR A 34 -16.91 -13.64 8.10
CA TYR A 34 -15.69 -13.43 8.88
C TYR A 34 -15.98 -13.55 10.38
N LEU A 35 -15.00 -14.06 11.13
CA LEU A 35 -15.08 -14.10 12.60
C LEU A 35 -15.06 -12.69 13.19
N VAL A 36 -15.76 -12.51 14.30
CA VAL A 36 -15.69 -11.29 15.11
C VAL A 36 -14.37 -11.28 15.86
N SER A 37 -13.47 -10.36 15.52
CA SER A 37 -12.20 -10.16 16.21
C SER A 37 -12.42 -9.49 17.57
N PRO A 38 -11.80 -9.95 18.67
CA PRO A 38 -11.89 -9.26 19.95
C PRO A 38 -11.37 -7.83 19.89
N ALA A 39 -12.02 -6.93 20.64
CA ALA A 39 -11.55 -5.56 20.80
C ALA A 39 -10.24 -5.52 21.59
N MET A 40 -9.29 -4.70 21.17
CA MET A 40 -8.01 -4.52 21.88
C MET A 40 -8.20 -3.83 23.22
N THR A 41 -7.47 -4.30 24.23
CA THR A 41 -7.25 -3.58 25.49
C THR A 41 -6.21 -2.47 25.32
N VAL A 42 -6.20 -1.50 26.23
CA VAL A 42 -5.17 -0.43 26.26
C VAL A 42 -3.75 -1.02 26.35
N GLN A 43 -3.55 -2.09 27.11
CA GLN A 43 -2.25 -2.73 27.22
C GLN A 43 -1.82 -3.35 25.87
N GLN A 44 -2.72 -4.03 25.18
CA GLN A 44 -2.41 -4.59 23.85
C GLN A 44 -2.10 -3.51 22.82
N ILE A 45 -2.72 -2.34 22.91
CA ILE A 45 -2.38 -1.19 22.06
C ILE A 45 -0.94 -0.72 22.35
N ARG A 46 -0.53 -0.67 23.62
CA ARG A 46 0.85 -0.32 24.00
C ARG A 46 1.85 -1.36 23.51
N ASP A 47 1.54 -2.65 23.69
CA ASP A 47 2.39 -3.75 23.24
C ASP A 47 2.52 -3.74 21.71
N PHE A 48 1.44 -3.40 21.00
CA PHE A 48 1.45 -3.24 19.55
C PHE A 48 2.34 -2.07 19.09
N LYS A 49 2.28 -0.92 19.77
CA LYS A 49 3.20 0.21 19.51
C LYS A 49 4.66 -0.22 19.69
N GLN A 50 4.97 -0.89 20.80
CA GLN A 50 6.33 -1.40 21.05
C GLN A 50 6.78 -2.39 19.97
N ALA A 51 5.87 -3.24 19.47
CA ALA A 51 6.20 -4.18 18.39
C ALA A 51 6.55 -3.46 17.07
N PHE A 52 5.92 -2.31 16.78
CA PHE A 52 6.28 -1.46 15.65
C PHE A 52 7.65 -0.81 15.83
N ASP A 53 7.93 -0.28 17.03
CA ASP A 53 9.23 0.31 17.36
C ASP A 53 10.36 -0.72 17.20
N ASP A 54 10.18 -1.91 17.76
CA ASP A 54 11.13 -3.01 17.65
C ASP A 54 11.34 -3.45 16.19
N ALA A 55 10.27 -3.47 15.39
CA ALA A 55 10.36 -3.82 13.97
C ALA A 55 11.12 -2.74 13.17
N ALA A 56 10.86 -1.46 13.42
CA ALA A 56 11.59 -0.36 12.80
C ALA A 56 13.08 -0.41 13.14
N LEU A 57 13.43 -0.68 14.40
CA LEU A 57 14.83 -0.87 14.83
C LEU A 57 15.49 -2.06 14.13
N ARG A 58 14.76 -3.16 13.91
CA ARG A 58 15.28 -4.31 13.13
C ARG A 58 15.47 -3.94 11.67
N SER A 59 14.57 -3.16 11.07
CA SER A 59 14.68 -2.69 9.69
C SER A 59 15.92 -1.81 9.48
N VAL A 60 16.19 -0.88 10.41
CA VAL A 60 17.40 -0.06 10.40
C VAL A 60 18.66 -0.93 10.53
N LYS A 61 18.67 -1.90 11.46
CA LYS A 61 19.79 -2.84 11.61
C LYS A 61 20.01 -3.71 10.38
N ALA A 62 18.95 -4.00 9.62
CA ALA A 62 19.01 -4.74 8.37
C ALA A 62 19.47 -3.89 7.17
N GLY A 63 19.66 -2.57 7.36
CA GLY A 63 20.10 -1.65 6.32
C GLY A 63 19.00 -1.24 5.33
N LEU A 64 17.73 -1.29 5.74
CA LEU A 64 16.62 -0.78 4.93
C LEU A 64 16.61 0.75 4.94
N ASP A 65 16.51 1.37 3.76
CA ASP A 65 16.51 2.83 3.59
C ASP A 65 15.12 3.47 3.80
N LEU A 66 14.06 2.67 3.84
CA LEU A 66 12.68 3.13 3.97
C LEU A 66 11.84 2.16 4.81
N VAL A 67 11.00 2.73 5.68
CA VAL A 67 9.97 2.01 6.45
C VAL A 67 8.62 2.60 6.09
N GLU A 68 7.72 1.76 5.58
CA GLU A 68 6.33 2.15 5.31
C GLU A 68 5.43 1.63 6.45
N ILE A 69 4.68 2.53 7.09
CA ILE A 69 3.66 2.16 8.08
C ILE A 69 2.37 1.83 7.34
N HIS A 70 1.98 0.55 7.35
CA HIS A 70 0.79 0.13 6.64
C HIS A 70 -0.51 0.48 7.37
N ALA A 71 -1.09 1.65 7.06
CA ALA A 71 -2.35 2.14 7.62
C ALA A 71 -3.55 2.07 6.66
N ALA A 72 -3.53 1.12 5.72
CA ALA A 72 -4.52 0.99 4.65
C ALA A 72 -5.18 -0.41 4.60
N HIS A 73 -6.01 -0.65 3.57
CA HIS A 73 -6.63 -1.94 3.22
C HIS A 73 -7.49 -2.63 4.29
N GLY A 74 -7.82 -1.93 5.37
CA GLY A 74 -8.69 -2.45 6.43
C GLY A 74 -7.94 -3.23 7.50
N TYR A 75 -6.61 -3.20 7.45
CA TYR A 75 -5.75 -3.68 8.53
C TYR A 75 -5.82 -2.76 9.74
N LEU A 76 -5.20 -3.18 10.84
CA LEU A 76 -5.44 -2.64 12.19
C LEU A 76 -5.34 -1.11 12.28
N LEU A 77 -4.29 -0.49 11.74
CA LEU A 77 -4.13 0.96 11.75
C LEU A 77 -5.21 1.69 10.92
N HIS A 78 -5.65 1.13 9.79
CA HIS A 78 -6.76 1.70 9.01
C HIS A 78 -8.07 1.69 9.79
N GLN A 79 -8.30 0.66 10.63
CA GLN A 79 -9.46 0.59 11.51
C GLN A 79 -9.39 1.67 12.60
N PHE A 80 -8.21 2.07 13.07
CA PHE A 80 -8.06 3.20 13.99
C PHE A 80 -8.18 4.59 13.32
N LEU A 81 -8.27 4.70 11.99
CA LEU A 81 -8.34 6.00 11.31
C LEU A 81 -9.72 6.33 10.71
N SER A 82 -10.54 5.31 10.45
CA SER A 82 -11.89 5.54 9.92
C SER A 82 -12.84 5.95 11.05
N PRO A 83 -13.65 7.03 10.91
CA PRO A 83 -14.69 7.38 11.90
C PRO A 83 -15.81 6.34 11.99
N VAL A 84 -15.86 5.39 11.05
CA VAL A 84 -16.68 4.17 11.17
C VAL A 84 -16.10 3.22 12.25
N SER A 85 -14.89 3.47 12.74
CA SER A 85 -14.16 2.61 13.68
C SER A 85 -13.21 3.28 14.71
N ASN A 86 -12.85 4.59 14.67
CA ASN A 86 -12.09 5.33 15.72
C ASN A 86 -11.88 6.87 15.43
N SER A 87 -11.37 7.67 16.40
CA SER A 87 -11.37 9.17 16.38
C SER A 87 -10.15 9.95 16.95
N GLN A 88 -8.88 9.63 16.65
CA GLN A 88 -7.69 10.44 17.08
C GLN A 88 -6.57 10.44 16.01
N ALA A 89 -5.73 11.48 15.93
CA ALA A 89 -4.66 11.61 14.90
C ALA A 89 -3.29 12.07 15.47
N ASP A 90 -2.19 11.53 14.90
CA ASP A 90 -0.78 11.84 15.17
C ASP A 90 -0.06 12.27 13.84
N GLU A 91 1.21 12.70 13.92
CA GLU A 91 2.02 13.30 12.83
C GLU A 91 2.69 12.26 11.89
N VAL A 92 2.82 12.56 10.58
CA VAL A 92 3.26 11.63 9.51
C VAL A 92 4.11 12.38 8.47
N ASP A 93 5.17 11.76 7.92
CA ASP A 93 6.07 12.34 6.90
C ASP A 93 5.79 11.90 5.45
N PHE A 94 5.23 10.70 5.25
CA PHE A 94 4.85 10.16 3.95
C PHE A 94 3.49 9.44 4.04
N LEU A 95 2.60 9.72 3.09
CA LEU A 95 1.27 9.15 3.06
C LEU A 95 0.99 8.40 1.76
N ASP A 96 0.91 7.07 1.87
CA ASP A 96 0.41 6.19 0.81
C ASP A 96 -1.13 6.19 0.80
N VAL A 97 -1.70 6.78 -0.26
CA VAL A 97 -3.15 6.93 -0.38
C VAL A 97 -3.76 5.76 -1.15
N SER A 98 -4.45 4.94 -0.37
CA SER A 98 -5.27 3.81 -0.81
C SER A 98 -6.76 4.06 -0.48
N SER A 99 -7.65 3.13 -0.84
CA SER A 99 -9.08 3.24 -0.55
C SER A 99 -9.78 1.88 -0.44
N GLY A 100 -10.85 1.81 0.36
CA GLY A 100 -11.62 0.58 0.56
C GLY A 100 -10.97 -0.46 1.48
N GLY A 101 -11.58 -1.64 1.55
CA GLY A 101 -11.10 -2.76 2.39
C GLY A 101 -11.62 -2.74 3.84
N ILE A 102 -12.43 -1.75 4.25
CA ILE A 102 -13.01 -1.69 5.61
C ILE A 102 -14.24 -2.60 5.75
N ARG A 103 -15.09 -2.65 4.71
CA ARG A 103 -16.24 -3.58 4.61
C ARG A 103 -16.49 -3.99 3.16
N ALA A 104 -17.01 -5.20 2.97
CA ALA A 104 -17.32 -5.74 1.64
C ALA A 104 -18.25 -4.84 0.81
N LYS A 105 -19.21 -4.15 1.47
CA LYS A 105 -20.14 -3.23 0.80
C LYS A 105 -19.47 -1.95 0.27
N GLN A 106 -18.30 -1.58 0.79
CA GLN A 106 -17.51 -0.46 0.29
C GLN A 106 -16.77 -0.85 -0.99
N GLU A 107 -16.36 -2.12 -1.11
CA GLU A 107 -15.58 -2.63 -2.24
C GLU A 107 -16.36 -2.52 -3.56
N THR A 108 -17.68 -2.71 -3.53
CA THR A 108 -18.56 -2.58 -4.70
C THR A 108 -18.75 -1.14 -5.19
N SER A 109 -18.41 -0.15 -4.35
CA SER A 109 -18.49 1.28 -4.72
C SER A 109 -17.23 1.80 -5.42
N ILE A 110 -16.13 1.04 -5.36
CA ILE A 110 -14.84 1.42 -5.96
C ILE A 110 -14.77 0.87 -7.38
N LYS A 111 -15.03 1.72 -8.36
CA LYS A 111 -14.89 1.36 -9.78
C LYS A 111 -13.40 1.28 -10.13
N SER A 112 -12.95 0.11 -10.55
CA SER A 112 -11.58 -0.07 -11.05
C SER A 112 -11.38 0.70 -12.36
N GLY A 113 -10.22 1.35 -12.50
CA GLY A 113 -9.91 2.18 -13.66
C GLY A 113 -8.46 2.66 -13.63
N ASP A 114 -8.07 3.47 -14.60
CA ASP A 114 -6.74 4.07 -14.63
C ASP A 114 -6.65 5.19 -13.59
N GLY A 115 -5.67 5.11 -12.70
CA GLY A 115 -5.52 6.07 -11.60
C GLY A 115 -6.75 6.24 -10.71
N TYR A 116 -7.58 5.21 -10.53
CA TYR A 116 -8.87 5.33 -9.83
C TYR A 116 -8.78 5.79 -8.37
N ARG A 117 -7.58 5.84 -7.78
CA ARG A 117 -7.30 6.37 -6.44
C ARG A 117 -6.61 7.75 -6.44
N ALA A 118 -6.16 8.22 -7.59
CA ALA A 118 -5.49 9.50 -7.73
C ALA A 118 -6.33 10.71 -7.29
N PRO A 119 -7.67 10.75 -7.49
CA PRO A 119 -8.47 11.87 -6.98
C PRO A 119 -8.37 12.08 -5.47
N PHE A 120 -8.30 10.98 -4.69
CA PHE A 120 -8.13 11.08 -3.24
C PHE A 120 -6.75 11.61 -2.87
N ALA A 121 -5.70 11.07 -3.51
CA ALA A 121 -4.32 11.50 -3.27
C ALA A 121 -4.12 12.97 -3.61
N LEU A 122 -4.68 13.44 -4.72
CA LEU A 122 -4.58 14.84 -5.15
C LEU A 122 -5.29 15.78 -4.18
N GLU A 123 -6.47 15.38 -3.68
CA GLU A 123 -7.19 16.21 -2.71
C GLU A 123 -6.43 16.32 -1.39
N ILE A 124 -5.83 15.22 -0.93
CA ILE A 124 -4.98 15.24 0.26
C ILE A 124 -3.74 16.12 0.01
N LYS A 125 -3.07 15.97 -1.14
CA LYS A 125 -1.90 16.77 -1.50
C LYS A 125 -2.20 18.28 -1.53
N ARG A 126 -3.38 18.68 -2.01
CA ARG A 126 -3.83 20.08 -1.96
C ARG A 126 -4.00 20.59 -0.53
N ALA A 127 -4.53 19.74 0.36
CA ALA A 127 -4.78 20.11 1.75
C ALA A 127 -3.49 20.20 2.58
N VAL A 128 -2.55 19.27 2.38
CA VAL A 128 -1.30 19.20 3.16
C VAL A 128 -0.15 19.99 2.53
N GLY A 129 -0.18 20.25 1.23
CA GLY A 129 0.90 20.95 0.53
C GLY A 129 2.23 20.20 0.59
N ASN A 130 3.30 20.89 0.96
CA ASN A 130 4.67 20.35 0.97
C ASN A 130 5.11 19.84 2.34
N VAL A 131 4.26 19.91 3.37
CA VAL A 131 4.60 19.39 4.70
C VAL A 131 4.62 17.87 4.75
N LEU A 132 3.99 17.21 3.76
CA LEU A 132 3.83 15.78 3.67
C LEU A 132 3.99 15.33 2.22
N LEU A 133 4.79 14.27 2.01
CA LEU A 133 4.89 13.61 0.72
C LEU A 133 3.68 12.70 0.53
N VAL A 134 2.95 12.85 -0.58
CA VAL A 134 1.72 12.10 -0.86
C VAL A 134 1.92 11.24 -2.09
N CYS A 135 1.61 9.95 -1.94
CA CYS A 135 1.63 9.01 -3.05
C CYS A 135 0.22 8.57 -3.46
N MET A 136 0.10 8.11 -4.71
CA MET A 136 -1.03 7.30 -5.13
C MET A 136 -0.61 5.85 -5.38
N VAL A 137 -1.47 4.92 -4.99
CA VAL A 137 -1.40 3.51 -5.41
C VAL A 137 -2.66 3.08 -6.16
N GLY A 138 -2.50 2.29 -7.21
CA GLY A 138 -3.61 1.64 -7.91
C GLY A 138 -4.04 2.32 -9.22
N GLY A 139 -4.13 1.50 -10.27
CA GLY A 139 -4.53 1.96 -11.61
C GLY A 139 -3.36 2.40 -12.49
N VAL A 140 -2.11 2.23 -12.04
CA VAL A 140 -0.90 2.32 -12.88
C VAL A 140 -0.70 0.97 -13.55
N LYS A 141 -0.71 0.96 -14.89
CA LYS A 141 -0.75 -0.26 -15.69
C LYS A 141 0.47 -0.41 -16.59
N LYS A 142 0.24 -0.53 -17.91
CA LYS A 142 1.24 -0.81 -18.93
C LYS A 142 1.94 0.45 -19.46
N THR A 143 1.46 1.64 -19.10
CA THR A 143 1.95 2.92 -19.63
C THR A 143 2.44 3.82 -18.50
N GLY A 144 3.56 4.49 -18.75
CA GLY A 144 4.15 5.51 -17.89
C GLY A 144 3.38 6.83 -17.94
N GLU A 145 2.60 7.09 -18.97
CA GLU A 145 1.79 8.31 -19.12
C GLU A 145 0.82 8.50 -17.95
N ILE A 146 0.28 7.41 -17.41
CA ILE A 146 -0.60 7.47 -16.23
C ILE A 146 0.17 8.00 -15.02
N ALA A 147 1.40 7.52 -14.81
CA ALA A 147 2.22 7.96 -13.69
C ALA A 147 2.67 9.42 -13.88
N GLU A 148 3.21 9.74 -15.07
CA GLU A 148 3.62 11.10 -15.43
C GLU A 148 2.49 12.11 -15.25
N ARG A 149 1.30 11.79 -15.76
CA ARG A 149 0.12 12.66 -15.63
C ARG A 149 -0.16 13.05 -14.18
N PHE A 150 -0.05 12.12 -13.23
CA PHE A 150 -0.37 12.43 -11.84
C PHE A 150 0.78 13.07 -11.07
N LEU A 151 2.03 12.81 -11.46
CA LEU A 151 3.18 13.58 -10.98
C LEU A 151 3.06 15.05 -11.43
N GLN A 152 2.73 15.31 -12.71
CA GLN A 152 2.49 16.66 -13.24
C GLN A 152 1.28 17.37 -12.61
N GLN A 153 0.35 16.62 -12.02
CA GLN A 153 -0.78 17.17 -11.27
C GLN A 153 -0.46 17.47 -9.80
N GLY A 154 0.77 17.20 -9.35
CA GLY A 154 1.29 17.62 -8.06
C GLY A 154 1.52 16.51 -7.04
N LEU A 155 1.30 15.23 -7.37
CA LEU A 155 1.69 14.14 -6.48
C LEU A 155 3.20 13.97 -6.42
N ASP A 156 3.71 13.55 -5.26
CA ASP A 156 5.15 13.37 -5.06
C ASP A 156 5.62 12.00 -5.55
N VAL A 157 4.77 10.97 -5.40
CA VAL A 157 5.12 9.58 -5.73
C VAL A 157 3.93 8.85 -6.37
N VAL A 158 4.22 7.95 -7.31
CA VAL A 158 3.23 7.05 -7.93
C VAL A 158 3.71 5.61 -7.81
N MET A 159 2.91 4.75 -7.16
CA MET A 159 3.25 3.34 -6.91
C MET A 159 2.52 2.37 -7.86
N CYS A 160 3.26 1.36 -8.34
CA CYS A 160 2.74 0.28 -9.19
C CYS A 160 3.00 -1.10 -8.57
N GLY A 161 1.94 -1.86 -8.28
CA GLY A 161 2.04 -3.23 -7.75
C GLY A 161 1.88 -4.31 -8.83
N ARG A 162 0.63 -4.63 -9.18
CA ARG A 162 0.28 -5.79 -10.01
C ARG A 162 0.98 -5.85 -11.37
N TRP A 163 1.21 -4.70 -12.02
CA TRP A 163 1.84 -4.69 -13.34
C TRP A 163 3.36 -4.83 -13.27
N PHE A 164 4.00 -4.33 -12.21
CA PHE A 164 5.41 -4.58 -11.96
C PHE A 164 5.69 -6.07 -11.72
N GLN A 165 4.80 -6.77 -11.00
CA GLN A 165 4.90 -8.23 -10.82
C GLN A 165 4.79 -9.01 -12.15
N LYS A 166 3.96 -8.53 -13.09
CA LYS A 166 3.78 -9.14 -14.42
C LYS A 166 4.93 -8.81 -15.37
N ASN A 167 5.55 -7.64 -15.21
CA ASN A 167 6.67 -7.18 -16.01
C ASN A 167 7.68 -6.44 -15.11
N PRO A 168 8.73 -7.10 -14.61
CA PRO A 168 9.79 -6.45 -13.85
C PRO A 168 10.55 -5.39 -14.66
N GLY A 169 10.45 -5.42 -16.00
CA GLY A 169 11.01 -4.42 -16.90
C GLY A 169 10.12 -3.19 -17.12
N LEU A 170 9.03 -3.03 -16.35
CA LEU A 170 8.06 -1.95 -16.52
C LEU A 170 8.70 -0.55 -16.40
N VAL A 171 9.70 -0.40 -15.54
CA VAL A 171 10.42 0.88 -15.36
C VAL A 171 11.17 1.28 -16.64
N TYR A 172 11.76 0.32 -17.35
CA TYR A 172 12.43 0.58 -18.64
C TYR A 172 11.41 0.93 -19.71
N GLN A 173 10.30 0.20 -19.76
CA GLN A 173 9.23 0.48 -20.71
C GLN A 173 8.68 1.90 -20.53
N PHE A 174 8.49 2.35 -19.29
CA PHE A 174 8.04 3.73 -19.01
C PHE A 174 9.09 4.75 -19.40
N ALA A 175 10.36 4.48 -19.14
CA ALA A 175 11.47 5.35 -19.53
C ALA A 175 11.54 5.53 -21.06
N ASP A 176 11.40 4.43 -21.82
CA ASP A 176 11.38 4.47 -23.29
C ASP A 176 10.15 5.24 -23.81
N GLU A 177 8.97 4.99 -23.24
CA GLU A 177 7.71 5.65 -23.60
C GLU A 177 7.74 7.16 -23.34
N LEU A 178 8.30 7.57 -22.20
CA LEU A 178 8.40 8.97 -21.79
C LEU A 178 9.66 9.66 -22.34
N GLY A 179 10.53 8.94 -23.06
CA GLY A 179 11.79 9.47 -23.58
C GLY A 179 12.81 9.87 -22.51
N VAL A 180 12.71 9.30 -21.31
CA VAL A 180 13.57 9.61 -20.16
C VAL A 180 14.76 8.65 -20.11
N LYS A 181 15.98 9.18 -19.97
CA LYS A 181 17.15 8.34 -19.69
C LYS A 181 17.22 8.03 -18.21
N ILE A 182 17.15 6.75 -17.88
CA ILE A 182 17.34 6.23 -16.52
C ILE A 182 18.72 5.59 -16.36
N ASN A 183 19.23 5.60 -15.13
CA ASN A 183 20.45 4.90 -14.81
C ASN A 183 20.20 3.39 -14.87
N MET A 184 21.03 2.66 -15.60
CA MET A 184 20.87 1.23 -15.81
C MET A 184 22.13 0.49 -15.41
N SER A 185 21.95 -0.72 -14.88
CA SER A 185 23.07 -1.64 -14.72
C SER A 185 23.73 -1.87 -16.09
N THR A 186 25.06 -1.84 -16.13
CA THR A 186 25.85 -1.94 -17.36
C THR A 186 25.52 -3.19 -18.20
N GLN A 187 25.08 -4.26 -17.54
CA GLN A 187 24.70 -5.55 -18.15
C GLN A 187 23.49 -5.42 -19.09
N TYR A 188 22.48 -4.63 -18.69
CA TYR A 188 21.27 -4.41 -19.49
C TYR A 188 21.38 -3.22 -20.44
N GLY A 189 22.38 -2.37 -20.28
CA GLY A 189 22.59 -1.16 -21.08
C GLY A 189 22.47 -1.40 -22.59
N ARG A 190 23.06 -2.48 -23.12
CA ARG A 190 23.01 -2.80 -24.55
C ARG A 190 21.62 -3.16 -25.07
N ALA A 191 20.78 -3.80 -24.27
CA ALA A 191 19.46 -4.26 -24.68
C ALA A 191 18.49 -3.10 -24.91
N PHE A 192 18.64 -2.01 -24.16
CA PHE A 192 17.74 -0.85 -24.22
C PHE A 192 18.35 0.37 -24.92
N GLN A 193 19.67 0.60 -24.82
CA GLN A 193 20.32 1.78 -25.43
C GLN A 193 21.01 1.47 -26.77
N GLY A 194 21.07 0.20 -27.16
CA GLY A 194 21.82 -0.25 -28.34
C GLY A 194 23.34 -0.14 -28.17
N GLY A 195 24.09 -0.99 -28.89
CA GLY A 195 25.54 -1.12 -28.73
C GLY A 195 26.41 0.06 -29.20
N ARG A 196 25.83 1.23 -29.56
CA ARG A 196 26.54 2.29 -30.32
C ARG A 196 26.78 3.62 -29.60
N ASN A 197 26.29 3.84 -28.38
CA ASN A 197 26.55 5.09 -27.64
C ASN A 197 27.56 4.89 -26.49
N ARG A 198 28.80 4.56 -26.85
CA ARG A 198 29.98 4.82 -26.01
C ARG A 198 30.78 5.95 -26.65
N ARG A 199 30.40 7.19 -26.35
CA ARG A 199 31.28 8.36 -26.41
C ARG A 199 30.99 9.22 -25.19
#